data_AF-A0A4Q4WQ36-F1
#
_entry.id   AF-A0A4Q4WQ36-F1
#
_cell.length_a   1.000
_cell.length_b   1.000
_cell.length_c   1.000
_cell.angle_alpha   90.00
_cell.angle_beta   90.00
_cell.angle_gamma   90.00
#
_symmetry.space_group_name_H-M   'P 1'
#
loop_
_entity.id
_entity.type
_entity.pdbx_description
1 polymer ?
#
loop_
_entity_poly.entity_id
_entity_poly.type
_entity_poly.pdbx_seq_one_letter_code
_entity_poly.pdbx_strand_id
1 'polypeptide(L)'
;MICDPPIERVLTDYSGQTGYTVKTSPHNTGYVDFMPHKDQIRSRSGPPRTSPLDDIIFYLRTHPSALDLANHNSVRIFVEKIVASHYLKLAEFVQSTIDIVQFNLSRQQDLTSFDVSAVEEQWSDVQAWERRIGEYKDDLEAIMLQLRISFASPNLNQVVDWKDSAADYQFLYLRFKEIGQRANRLNGSIAALAGLTGNRQAFKAQELSLEATERSIHEAKSVKALTILGIVFIPLTYTASLFSIPDPHGPGDELFWVYFAASFPLIGLIMLGYYTLELGHANGRMHWSFRTAVRSVREKLR
;
A
#
# COMPACT_ATOMS: atom_id res chain seq x y z
N MET A 1 24.36 14.32 5.15
CA MET A 1 23.85 13.95 6.48
C MET A 1 23.41 15.21 7.22
N ILE A 2 22.32 15.14 8.01
CA ILE A 2 21.77 16.27 8.81
C ILE A 2 22.07 16.10 10.31
N CYS A 3 22.58 14.94 10.72
CA CYS A 3 23.05 14.72 12.08
C CYS A 3 24.46 15.28 12.26
N ASP A 4 24.70 15.86 13.42
CA ASP A 4 25.97 16.40 13.85
C ASP A 4 26.31 15.81 15.24
N PRO A 5 27.43 15.08 15.41
CA PRO A 5 28.47 14.79 14.41
C PRO A 5 28.00 13.81 13.32
N PRO A 6 28.68 13.82 12.15
CA PRO A 6 28.40 12.87 11.09
C PRO A 6 28.57 11.41 11.57
N ILE A 7 27.67 10.50 11.19
CA ILE A 7 27.83 9.06 11.48
C ILE A 7 29.08 8.58 10.77
N GLU A 8 30.04 8.10 11.56
CA GLU A 8 31.29 7.53 11.05
C GLU A 8 31.24 6.01 10.95
N ARG A 9 30.36 5.34 11.72
CA ARG A 9 30.26 3.89 11.76
C ARG A 9 28.83 3.44 12.01
N VAL A 10 28.36 2.49 11.21
CA VAL A 10 27.07 1.82 11.42
C VAL A 10 27.37 0.42 11.94
N LEU A 11 26.74 0.07 13.06
CA LEU A 11 26.86 -1.25 13.68
C LEU A 11 25.76 -2.14 13.13
N THR A 12 26.12 -3.36 12.72
CA THR A 12 25.18 -4.35 12.15
C THR A 12 24.70 -5.36 13.18
N ASP A 13 25.26 -5.33 14.38
CA ASP A 13 24.87 -6.19 15.48
C ASP A 13 24.70 -5.42 16.79
N TYR A 14 23.94 -6.01 17.70
CA TYR A 14 23.79 -5.52 19.07
C TYR A 14 25.04 -5.74 19.92
N SER A 15 25.99 -6.54 19.44
CA SER A 15 27.27 -6.79 20.13
C SER A 15 28.24 -5.60 19.99
N GLY A 16 28.00 -4.71 19.02
CA GLY A 16 28.85 -3.58 18.70
C GLY A 16 30.19 -3.95 18.08
N GLN A 17 30.42 -5.23 17.79
CA GLN A 17 31.67 -5.73 17.22
C GLN A 17 31.66 -5.66 15.71
N THR A 18 30.52 -5.94 15.06
CA THR A 18 30.41 -5.91 13.61
C THR A 18 29.78 -4.59 13.13
N GLY A 19 30.40 -4.00 12.12
CA GLY A 19 29.93 -2.76 11.52
C GLY A 19 30.87 -2.27 10.45
N TYR A 20 30.41 -1.28 9.69
CA TYR A 20 31.18 -0.70 8.59
C TYR A 20 31.33 0.81 8.80
N THR A 21 32.50 1.31 8.44
CA THR A 21 32.80 2.74 8.43
C THR A 21 32.04 3.40 7.28
N VAL A 22 31.35 4.50 7.57
CA VAL A 22 30.62 5.29 6.58
C VAL A 22 31.31 6.62 6.44
N LYS A 23 31.69 6.98 5.21
CA LYS A 23 32.10 8.35 4.89
C LYS A 23 30.85 9.17 4.71
N THR A 24 30.56 10.02 5.69
CA THR A 24 29.44 10.96 5.63
C THR A 24 29.97 12.36 5.37
N SER A 25 29.20 13.14 4.60
CA SER A 25 29.45 14.56 4.39
C SER A 25 28.18 15.36 4.70
N PRO A 26 28.31 16.64 5.08
CA PRO A 26 27.17 17.53 5.22
C PRO A 26 26.35 17.57 3.93
N HIS A 27 25.02 17.51 4.06
CA HIS A 27 24.14 17.60 2.89
C HIS A 27 24.25 19.00 2.26
N ASN A 28 24.53 19.06 0.95
CA ASN A 28 24.81 20.31 0.21
C ASN A 28 25.77 21.26 0.95
N THR A 29 26.90 20.73 1.46
CA THR A 29 27.93 21.49 2.21
C THR A 29 27.51 22.01 3.60
N GLY A 30 26.32 21.64 4.08
CA GLY A 30 25.78 22.03 5.39
C GLY A 30 24.93 23.31 5.32
N TYR A 31 24.68 23.94 6.46
CA TYR A 31 23.83 25.13 6.51
C TYR A 31 24.54 26.38 5.94
N VAL A 32 23.75 27.30 5.42
CA VAL A 32 24.23 28.56 4.84
C VAL A 32 24.59 29.54 5.96
N ASP A 33 25.70 30.26 5.80
CA ASP A 33 26.15 31.24 6.79
C ASP A 33 25.10 32.36 6.95
N PHE A 34 24.69 32.61 8.21
CA PHE A 34 23.67 33.59 8.56
C PHE A 34 24.25 35.00 8.82
N MET A 35 25.57 35.16 8.83
CA MET A 35 26.20 36.47 8.98
C MET A 35 25.82 37.39 7.80
N PRO A 36 25.71 38.72 7.98
CA PRO A 36 25.49 39.62 6.86
C PRO A 36 26.59 39.49 5.80
N HIS A 37 26.21 39.59 4.52
CA HIS A 37 27.14 39.39 3.39
C HIS A 37 28.42 40.25 3.47
N LYS A 38 28.31 41.48 3.99
CA LYS A 38 29.46 42.38 4.22
C LYS A 38 30.51 41.80 5.18
N ASP A 39 30.07 41.02 6.17
CA ASP A 39 30.91 40.40 7.18
C ASP A 39 31.44 39.06 6.68
N GLN A 40 30.63 38.33 5.90
CA GLN A 40 31.08 37.12 5.20
C GLN A 40 32.25 37.39 4.24
N ILE A 41 32.23 38.48 3.46
CA ILE A 41 33.34 38.85 2.55
C ILE A 41 34.66 39.05 3.31
N ARG A 42 34.59 39.50 4.57
CA ARG A 42 35.78 39.76 5.39
C ARG A 42 36.41 38.47 5.92
N SER A 43 35.63 37.39 6.03
CA SER A 43 36.15 36.08 6.41
C SER A 43 36.65 35.31 5.19
N ARG A 44 37.86 34.73 5.28
CA ARG A 44 38.45 33.92 4.19
C ARG A 44 37.80 32.54 4.05
N SER A 45 37.11 32.07 5.10
CA SER A 45 36.47 30.76 5.16
C SER A 45 35.20 30.81 6.01
N GLY A 46 34.18 30.02 5.64
CA GLY A 46 32.96 29.85 6.44
C GLY A 46 33.18 28.95 7.67
N PRO A 47 32.11 28.68 8.44
CA PRO A 47 32.18 27.79 9.60
C PRO A 47 32.60 26.36 9.18
N PRO A 48 33.31 25.62 10.06
CA PRO A 48 33.82 24.28 9.77
C PRO A 48 32.72 23.24 9.57
N ARG A 49 31.55 23.39 10.23
CA ARG A 49 30.39 22.49 10.14
C ARG A 49 30.74 21.03 10.50
N THR A 50 31.68 20.87 11.42
CA THR A 50 32.13 19.60 11.98
C THR A 50 31.40 19.24 13.26
N SER A 51 31.10 20.26 14.08
CA SER A 51 30.26 20.16 15.26
C SER A 51 29.58 21.50 15.57
N PRO A 52 28.44 21.52 16.32
CA PRO A 52 27.80 22.79 16.68
C PRO A 52 28.70 23.61 17.60
N LEU A 53 29.54 22.94 18.40
CA LEU A 53 30.51 23.57 19.26
C LEU A 53 31.63 24.25 18.46
N ASP A 54 32.16 23.59 17.44
CA ASP A 54 33.19 24.18 16.57
C ASP A 54 32.67 25.40 15.83
N ASP A 55 31.42 25.35 15.39
CA ASP A 55 30.76 26.47 14.72
C ASP A 55 30.54 27.65 15.69
N ILE A 56 30.10 27.40 16.92
CA ILE A 56 30.01 28.43 17.95
C ILE A 56 31.38 29.07 18.19
N ILE A 57 32.44 28.27 18.34
CA ILE A 57 33.82 28.76 18.54
C ILE A 57 34.25 29.60 17.34
N PHE A 58 33.94 29.17 16.12
CA PHE A 58 34.23 29.91 14.89
C PHE A 58 33.57 31.28 14.89
N TYR A 59 32.27 31.37 15.18
CA TYR A 59 31.54 32.64 15.19
C TYR A 59 32.02 33.58 16.29
N LEU A 60 32.29 33.05 17.49
CA LEU A 60 32.84 33.81 18.61
C LEU A 60 34.22 34.42 18.29
N ARG A 61 35.08 33.67 17.59
CA ARG A 61 36.44 34.13 17.24
C ARG A 61 36.46 35.08 16.05
N THR A 62 35.63 34.82 15.05
CA THR A 62 35.66 35.53 13.76
C THR A 62 34.80 36.79 13.76
N HIS A 63 33.69 36.76 14.52
CA HIS A 63 32.71 37.85 14.55
C HIS A 63 32.45 38.39 15.97
N PRO A 64 33.49 38.69 16.79
CA PRO A 64 33.28 39.22 18.14
C PRO A 64 32.56 40.58 18.13
N SER A 65 32.70 41.37 17.06
CA SER A 65 32.02 42.66 16.88
C SER A 65 30.51 42.53 16.73
N ALA A 66 29.99 41.35 16.42
CA ALA A 66 28.54 41.10 16.38
C ALA A 66 27.95 40.97 17.79
N LEU A 67 28.78 40.73 18.81
CA LEU A 67 28.36 40.57 20.20
C LEU A 67 28.38 41.91 20.92
N ASP A 68 27.35 42.13 21.73
CA ASP A 68 27.37 43.15 22.76
C ASP A 68 27.89 42.51 24.05
N LEU A 69 29.15 42.78 24.39
CA LEU A 69 29.81 42.24 25.58
C LEU A 69 29.16 42.71 26.89
N ALA A 70 28.39 43.80 26.86
CA ALA A 70 27.63 44.26 28.02
C ALA A 70 26.36 43.42 28.26
N ASN A 71 25.88 42.73 27.22
CA ASN A 71 24.69 41.90 27.27
C ASN A 71 25.06 40.40 27.25
N HIS A 72 24.90 39.73 28.38
CA HIS A 72 25.15 38.29 28.52
C HIS A 72 24.36 37.42 27.54
N ASN A 73 23.22 37.90 27.03
CA ASN A 73 22.41 37.17 26.04
C ASN A 73 22.91 37.32 24.60
N SER A 74 23.93 38.13 24.33
CA SER A 74 24.42 38.35 22.96
C SER A 74 25.02 37.07 22.34
N VAL A 75 25.62 36.20 23.16
CA VAL A 75 26.17 34.91 22.72
C VAL A 75 25.09 33.94 22.25
N ARG A 76 23.87 34.04 22.81
CA ARG A 76 22.72 33.20 22.44
C ARG A 76 22.35 33.34 20.97
N ILE A 77 22.59 34.51 20.37
CA ILE A 77 22.27 34.79 18.96
C ILE A 77 22.92 33.76 18.04
N PHE A 78 24.20 33.42 18.25
CA PHE A 78 24.88 32.45 17.41
C PHE A 78 24.28 31.04 17.56
N VAL A 79 23.94 30.63 18.78
CA VAL A 79 23.32 29.33 19.02
C VAL A 79 21.95 29.25 18.35
N GLU A 80 21.11 30.26 18.52
CA GLU A 80 19.79 30.32 17.89
C GLU A 80 19.89 30.31 16.37
N LYS A 81 20.81 31.10 15.79
CA LYS A 81 20.99 31.18 14.35
C LYS A 81 21.53 29.88 13.77
N ILE A 82 22.49 29.21 14.43
CA ILE A 82 22.96 27.88 14.04
C ILE A 82 21.78 26.90 14.02
N VAL A 83 20.99 26.83 15.10
CA VAL A 83 19.83 25.93 15.19
C VAL A 83 18.81 26.24 14.09
N ALA A 84 18.44 27.50 13.90
CA ALA A 84 17.52 27.92 12.85
C ALA A 84 18.04 27.54 11.45
N SER A 85 19.34 27.75 11.19
CA SER A 85 19.97 27.37 9.92
C SER A 85 19.99 25.85 9.69
N HIS A 86 20.13 25.03 10.75
CA HIS A 86 19.97 23.58 10.64
C HIS A 86 18.53 23.17 10.32
N TYR A 87 17.53 23.76 10.98
CA TYR A 87 16.13 23.52 10.66
C TYR A 87 15.76 23.96 9.25
N LEU A 88 16.34 25.06 8.76
CA LEU A 88 16.16 25.49 7.37
C LEU A 88 16.71 24.45 6.40
N LYS A 89 17.91 23.93 6.68
CA LYS A 89 18.52 22.88 5.86
C LYS A 89 17.71 21.59 5.87
N LEU A 90 17.15 21.25 7.03
CA LEU A 90 16.24 20.12 7.18
C LEU A 90 14.95 20.32 6.38
N ALA A 91 14.36 21.51 6.41
CA ALA A 91 13.17 21.84 5.63
C ALA A 91 13.42 21.71 4.12
N GLU A 92 14.56 22.23 3.62
CA GLU A 92 14.96 22.06 2.21
C GLU A 92 15.10 20.59 1.82
N PHE A 93 15.77 19.80 2.66
CA PHE A 93 15.96 18.37 2.41
C PHE A 93 14.62 17.62 2.35
N VAL A 94 13.77 17.82 3.35
CA VAL A 94 12.46 17.14 3.40
C VAL A 94 11.59 17.58 2.23
N GLN A 95 11.57 18.87 1.91
CA GLN A 95 10.83 19.38 0.76
C GLN A 95 11.31 18.74 -0.54
N SER A 96 12.63 18.68 -0.78
CA SER A 96 13.18 18.04 -1.98
C SER A 96 12.78 16.58 -2.10
N THR A 97 12.68 15.87 -0.97
CA THR A 97 12.24 14.48 -0.92
C THR A 97 10.76 14.36 -1.31
N ILE A 98 9.89 15.21 -0.76
CA ILE A 98 8.48 15.27 -1.13
C ILE A 98 8.29 15.63 -2.61
N ASP A 99 9.07 16.58 -3.11
CA ASP A 99 9.01 17.02 -4.52
C ASP A 99 9.41 15.89 -5.49
N ILE A 100 10.41 15.05 -5.14
CA ILE A 100 10.79 13.87 -5.94
C ILE A 100 9.64 12.87 -6.01
N VAL A 101 9.03 12.54 -4.87
CA VAL A 101 7.91 11.60 -4.81
C VAL A 101 6.71 12.13 -5.61
N GLN A 102 6.39 13.42 -5.44
CA GLN A 102 5.31 14.07 -6.18
C GLN A 102 5.57 14.07 -7.69
N PHE A 103 6.81 14.37 -8.11
CA PHE A 103 7.20 14.34 -9.52
C PHE A 103 7.02 12.94 -10.11
N ASN A 104 7.47 11.90 -9.41
CA ASN A 104 7.32 10.51 -9.85
C ASN A 104 5.86 10.10 -10.06
N LEU A 105 4.95 10.53 -9.19
CA LEU A 105 3.51 10.28 -9.36
C LEU A 105 2.92 11.07 -10.54
N SER A 106 3.37 12.31 -10.75
CA SER A 106 2.79 13.19 -11.80
C SER A 106 3.03 12.71 -13.23
N ARG A 107 4.12 11.95 -13.47
CA ARG A 107 4.56 11.58 -14.82
C ARG A 107 4.07 10.20 -15.29
N GLN A 108 3.30 9.50 -14.46
CA GLN A 108 2.86 8.14 -14.75
C GLN A 108 1.60 8.16 -15.62
N GLN A 109 1.79 7.88 -16.91
CA GLN A 109 0.71 7.78 -17.90
C GLN A 109 0.04 6.40 -17.91
N ASP A 110 0.72 5.36 -17.39
CA ASP A 110 0.24 3.99 -17.42
C ASP A 110 0.35 3.32 -16.03
N LEU A 111 -0.79 3.30 -15.33
CA LEU A 111 -0.94 2.66 -14.02
C LEU A 111 -0.98 1.12 -14.10
N THR A 112 -0.99 0.53 -15.30
CA THR A 112 -1.03 -0.94 -15.44
C THR A 112 0.27 -1.62 -15.03
N SER A 113 1.37 -0.86 -14.99
CA SER A 113 2.71 -1.31 -14.63
C SER A 113 3.06 -1.15 -13.15
N PHE A 114 2.19 -0.51 -12.36
CA PHE A 114 2.45 -0.33 -10.93
C PHE A 114 2.31 -1.65 -10.18
N ASP A 115 3.45 -2.16 -9.71
CA ASP A 115 3.45 -3.25 -8.74
C ASP A 115 2.86 -2.73 -7.42
N VAL A 116 1.90 -3.49 -6.85
CA VAL A 116 1.27 -3.18 -5.57
C VAL A 116 2.32 -3.01 -4.49
N SER A 117 3.36 -3.86 -4.50
CA SER A 117 4.44 -3.80 -3.52
C SER A 117 5.18 -2.46 -3.53
N ALA A 118 5.45 -1.91 -4.72
CA ALA A 118 6.12 -0.62 -4.88
C ALA A 118 5.24 0.55 -4.43
N VAL A 119 3.92 0.47 -4.64
CA VAL A 119 2.98 1.47 -4.13
C VAL A 119 2.93 1.46 -2.61
N GLU A 120 2.88 0.26 -2.00
CA GLU A 120 2.86 0.09 -0.55
C GLU A 120 4.15 0.59 0.10
N GLU A 121 5.31 0.31 -0.49
CA GLU A 121 6.61 0.82 -0.05
C GLU A 121 6.65 2.35 -0.11
N GLN A 122 6.30 2.94 -1.26
CA GLN A 122 6.27 4.39 -1.45
C GLN A 122 5.28 5.08 -0.50
N TRP A 123 4.13 4.44 -0.24
CA TRP A 123 3.16 4.92 0.75
C TRP A 123 3.75 4.91 2.17
N SER A 124 4.42 3.82 2.56
CA SER A 124 5.08 3.69 3.85
C SER A 124 6.15 4.77 4.05
N ASP A 125 6.96 5.04 3.02
CA ASP A 125 7.96 6.09 3.05
C ASP A 125 7.35 7.48 3.27
N VAL A 126 6.29 7.81 2.54
CA VAL A 126 5.61 9.12 2.69
C VAL A 126 4.97 9.26 4.07
N GLN A 127 4.40 8.20 4.62
CA GLN A 127 3.89 8.18 6.00
C GLN A 127 5.01 8.42 7.01
N ALA A 128 6.17 7.79 6.83
CA ALA A 128 7.33 8.01 7.68
C ALA A 128 7.81 9.47 7.61
N TRP A 129 7.80 10.09 6.42
CA TRP A 129 8.12 11.51 6.27
C TRP A 129 7.09 12.42 6.91
N GLU A 130 5.80 12.15 6.76
CA GLU A 130 4.72 12.91 7.39
C GLU A 130 4.87 12.93 8.91
N ARG A 131 5.11 11.77 9.53
CA ARG A 131 5.36 11.66 10.96
C ARG A 131 6.58 12.48 11.41
N ARG A 132 7.70 12.36 10.69
CA ARG A 132 8.93 13.13 10.97
C ARG A 132 8.71 14.64 10.84
N ILE A 133 7.96 15.09 9.83
CA ILE A 133 7.59 16.50 9.68
C ILE A 133 6.77 16.97 10.89
N GLY A 134 5.84 16.14 11.38
CA GLY A 134 5.11 16.38 12.61
C GLY A 134 6.04 16.58 13.81
N GLU A 135 6.97 15.64 14.02
CA GLU A 135 7.98 15.71 15.08
C GLU A 135 8.81 17.02 15.00
N TYR A 136 9.33 17.38 13.82
CA TYR A 136 10.09 18.63 13.64
C TYR A 136 9.25 19.90 13.91
N LYS A 137 7.97 19.87 13.55
CA LYS A 137 7.05 20.98 13.80
C LYS A 137 6.78 21.12 15.30
N ASP A 138 6.57 20.02 16.00
CA ASP A 138 6.33 20.02 17.45
C ASP A 138 7.58 20.46 18.23
N ASP A 139 8.78 20.05 17.80
CA ASP A 139 10.05 20.54 18.35
C ASP A 139 10.20 22.07 18.16
N LEU A 140 9.86 22.58 16.96
CA LEU A 140 9.86 24.02 16.69
C LEU A 140 8.85 24.75 17.58
N GLU A 141 7.65 24.21 17.78
CA GLU A 141 6.66 24.80 18.70
C GLU A 141 7.21 24.87 20.13
N ALA A 142 7.86 23.80 20.60
CA ALA A 142 8.48 23.76 21.92
C ALA A 142 9.61 24.80 22.06
N ILE A 143 10.48 24.93 21.05
CA ILE A 143 11.53 25.94 21.02
C ILE A 143 10.91 27.35 21.05
N MET A 144 9.92 27.62 20.21
CA MET A 144 9.24 28.92 20.17
C MET A 144 8.60 29.28 21.52
N LEU A 145 7.99 28.32 22.22
CA LEU A 145 7.47 28.53 23.57
C LEU A 145 8.57 28.88 24.58
N GLN A 146 9.68 28.14 24.57
CA GLN A 146 10.81 28.37 25.47
C GLN A 146 11.45 29.75 25.25
N LEU A 147 11.59 30.15 23.99
CA LEU A 147 12.16 31.44 23.61
C LEU A 147 11.15 32.59 23.66
N ARG A 148 9.87 32.31 23.98
CA ARG A 148 8.74 33.26 24.00
C ARG A 148 8.49 33.95 22.65
N ILE A 149 8.69 33.21 21.57
CA ILE A 149 8.42 33.66 20.20
C ILE A 149 6.93 33.44 19.89
N SER A 150 6.31 34.42 19.25
CA SER A 150 4.90 34.32 18.82
C SER A 150 4.75 33.33 17.67
N PHE A 151 3.67 32.56 17.64
CA PHE A 151 3.31 31.67 16.52
C PHE A 151 2.72 32.39 15.31
N ALA A 152 2.55 33.71 15.39
CA ALA A 152 2.10 34.52 14.26
C ALA A 152 3.13 34.56 13.13
N SER A 153 2.67 34.89 11.92
CA SER A 153 3.57 35.14 10.79
C SER A 153 4.58 36.25 11.10
N PRO A 154 5.80 36.16 10.55
CA PRO A 154 6.82 37.16 10.81
C PRO A 154 6.40 38.53 10.29
N ASN A 155 6.46 39.54 11.16
CA ASN A 155 6.20 40.92 10.79
C ASN A 155 7.49 41.59 10.34
N LEU A 156 7.74 41.59 9.04
CA LEU A 156 8.97 42.13 8.44
C LEU A 156 9.21 43.61 8.76
N ASN A 157 8.15 44.38 9.08
CA ASN A 157 8.29 45.78 9.47
C ASN A 157 8.89 45.95 10.90
N GLN A 158 8.85 44.89 11.71
CA GLN A 158 9.42 44.86 13.07
C GLN A 158 10.82 44.24 13.09
N VAL A 159 11.23 43.54 12.02
CA VAL A 159 12.55 42.93 11.91
C VAL A 159 13.56 43.99 11.47
N VAL A 160 14.27 44.57 12.43
CA VAL A 160 15.23 45.66 12.18
C VAL A 160 16.66 45.14 11.99
N ASP A 161 17.01 44.01 12.60
CA ASP A 161 18.37 43.46 12.58
C ASP A 161 18.36 41.95 12.29
N TRP A 162 19.38 41.47 11.59
CA TRP A 162 19.57 40.04 11.31
C TRP A 162 19.75 39.21 12.57
N LYS A 163 20.06 39.86 13.71
CA LYS A 163 20.19 39.24 15.02
C LYS A 163 18.85 38.79 15.61
N ASP A 164 17.73 39.28 15.09
CA ASP A 164 16.41 38.82 15.51
C ASP A 164 16.16 37.40 14.99
N SER A 165 16.21 36.42 15.88
CA SER A 165 15.93 35.02 15.57
C SER A 165 14.43 34.71 15.51
N ALA A 166 13.55 35.57 16.06
CA ALA A 166 12.12 35.28 16.16
C ALA A 166 11.49 35.10 14.78
N ALA A 167 11.85 35.95 13.82
CA ALA A 167 11.37 35.88 12.45
C ALA A 167 11.79 34.58 11.75
N ASP A 168 13.00 34.08 12.02
CA ASP A 168 13.49 32.83 11.44
C ASP A 168 12.67 31.64 11.92
N TYR A 169 12.44 31.52 13.23
CA TYR A 169 11.63 30.44 13.79
C TYR A 169 10.17 30.52 13.34
N GLN A 170 9.60 31.72 13.24
CA GLN A 170 8.25 31.92 12.70
C GLN A 170 8.16 31.47 11.24
N PHE A 171 9.15 31.84 10.42
CA PHE A 171 9.23 31.38 9.03
C PHE A 171 9.36 29.85 8.96
N LEU A 172 10.26 29.26 9.74
CA LEU A 172 10.47 27.81 9.80
C LEU A 172 9.20 27.07 10.20
N TYR A 173 8.49 27.57 11.21
CA TYR A 173 7.22 27.00 11.66
C TYR A 173 6.18 26.96 10.53
N LEU A 174 5.99 28.08 9.85
CA LEU A 174 5.11 28.15 8.68
C LEU A 174 5.56 27.24 7.55
N ARG A 175 6.88 27.14 7.33
CA ARG A 175 7.45 26.29 6.29
C ARG A 175 7.19 24.81 6.54
N PHE A 176 7.44 24.32 7.76
CA PHE A 176 7.14 22.93 8.11
C PHE A 176 5.63 22.64 8.09
N LYS A 177 4.79 23.61 8.46
CA LYS A 177 3.33 23.50 8.31
C LYS A 177 2.91 23.33 6.85
N GLU A 178 3.50 24.10 5.94
CA GLU A 178 3.25 23.98 4.50
C GLU A 178 3.73 22.63 3.95
N ILE A 179 4.95 22.21 4.30
CA ILE A 179 5.52 20.92 3.88
C ILE A 179 4.65 19.76 4.39
N GLY A 180 4.18 19.81 5.64
CA GLY A 180 3.28 18.81 6.21
C GLY A 180 1.95 18.72 5.48
N GLN A 181 1.36 19.87 5.12
CA GLN A 181 0.13 19.89 4.31
C GLN A 181 0.35 19.26 2.92
N ARG A 182 1.51 19.51 2.29
CA ARG A 182 1.85 18.89 1.00
C ARG A 182 2.04 17.38 1.14
N ALA A 183 2.75 16.92 2.18
CA ALA A 183 2.94 15.51 2.47
C ALA A 183 1.59 14.79 2.71
N ASN A 184 0.67 15.40 3.46
CA ASN A 184 -0.66 14.82 3.70
C ASN A 184 -1.50 14.72 2.40
N ARG A 185 -1.47 15.74 1.54
CA ARG A 185 -2.12 15.68 0.22
C ARG A 185 -1.54 14.55 -0.64
N LEU A 186 -0.21 14.43 -0.66
CA LEU A 186 0.49 13.38 -1.40
C LEU A 186 0.12 11.99 -0.89
N ASN A 187 0.04 11.82 0.43
CA ASN A 187 -0.38 10.59 1.09
C ASN A 187 -1.80 10.19 0.67
N GLY A 188 -2.74 11.14 0.64
CA GLY A 188 -4.09 10.91 0.14
C GLY A 188 -4.12 10.46 -1.33
N SER A 189 -3.27 11.03 -2.18
CA SER A 189 -3.14 10.61 -3.58
C SER A 189 -2.56 9.20 -3.73
N ILE A 190 -1.52 8.85 -2.96
CA ILE A 190 -0.93 7.51 -2.98
C ILE A 190 -1.92 6.46 -2.46
N ALA A 191 -2.64 6.76 -1.38
CA ALA A 191 -3.67 5.86 -0.85
C ALA A 191 -4.78 5.59 -1.88
N ALA A 192 -5.20 6.62 -2.64
CA ALA A 192 -6.16 6.45 -3.73
C ALA A 192 -5.59 5.56 -4.85
N LEU A 193 -4.31 5.72 -5.21
CA LEU A 193 -3.63 4.87 -6.20
C LEU A 193 -3.50 3.41 -5.72
N ALA A 194 -3.17 3.19 -4.44
CA ALA A 194 -3.15 1.86 -3.84
C ALA A 194 -4.53 1.19 -3.94
N GLY A 195 -5.60 1.93 -3.62
CA GLY A 195 -6.98 1.45 -3.78
C GLY A 195 -7.34 1.08 -5.22
N LEU A 196 -6.96 1.91 -6.21
CA LEU A 196 -7.18 1.62 -7.63
C LEU A 196 -6.43 0.37 -8.09
N THR A 197 -5.18 0.20 -7.63
CA THR A 197 -4.34 -0.95 -7.99
C THR A 197 -4.89 -2.24 -7.37
N GLY A 198 -5.30 -2.19 -6.10
CA GLY A 198 -5.97 -3.32 -5.43
C GLY A 198 -7.27 -3.73 -6.10
N ASN A 199 -8.11 -2.76 -6.48
CA ASN A 199 -9.35 -3.02 -7.22
C ASN A 199 -9.08 -3.66 -8.59
N ARG A 200 -8.03 -3.23 -9.30
CA ARG A 200 -7.64 -3.81 -10.59
C ARG A 200 -7.20 -5.28 -10.43
N GLN A 201 -6.43 -5.59 -9.40
CA GLN A 201 -6.02 -6.97 -9.10
C GLN A 201 -7.22 -7.84 -8.76
N ALA A 202 -8.15 -7.33 -7.95
CA ALA A 202 -9.40 -8.01 -7.62
C ALA A 202 -10.25 -8.28 -8.87
N PHE A 203 -10.38 -7.29 -9.78
CA PHE A 203 -11.10 -7.47 -11.04
C PHE A 203 -10.46 -8.54 -11.93
N LYS A 204 -9.13 -8.54 -12.05
CA LYS A 204 -8.41 -9.55 -12.84
C LYS A 204 -8.56 -10.95 -12.23
N ALA A 205 -8.51 -11.07 -10.91
CA ALA A 205 -8.78 -12.32 -10.22
C ALA A 205 -10.23 -12.78 -10.40
N GLN A 206 -11.19 -11.84 -10.41
CA GLN A 206 -12.59 -12.12 -10.67
C GLN A 206 -12.81 -12.64 -12.10
N GLU A 207 -12.18 -12.02 -13.10
CA GLU A 207 -12.25 -12.47 -14.50
C GLU A 207 -11.72 -13.90 -14.66
N LEU A 208 -10.56 -14.20 -14.07
CA LEU A 208 -10.01 -15.56 -14.07
C LEU A 208 -10.93 -16.56 -13.36
N SER A 209 -11.57 -16.15 -12.26
CA SER A 209 -12.52 -17.01 -11.54
C SER A 209 -13.80 -17.27 -12.34
N LEU A 210 -14.26 -16.28 -13.12
CA LEU A 210 -15.40 -16.42 -14.01
C LEU A 210 -15.08 -17.42 -15.12
N GLU A 211 -13.92 -17.30 -15.75
CA GLU A 211 -13.47 -18.22 -16.80
C GLU A 211 -13.35 -19.66 -16.27
N ALA A 212 -12.77 -19.85 -15.08
CA ALA A 212 -12.70 -21.16 -14.44
C ALA A 212 -14.10 -21.73 -14.14
N THR A 213 -15.03 -20.87 -13.71
CA THR A 213 -16.42 -21.27 -13.45
C THR A 213 -17.12 -21.69 -14.75
N GLU A 214 -16.98 -20.92 -15.83
CA GLU A 214 -17.55 -21.27 -17.14
C GLU A 214 -17.03 -22.61 -17.66
N ARG A 215 -15.72 -22.85 -17.55
CA ARG A 215 -15.12 -24.15 -17.90
C ARG A 215 -15.72 -25.29 -17.07
N SER A 216 -15.83 -25.13 -15.76
CA SER A 216 -16.45 -26.14 -14.88
C SER A 216 -17.93 -26.40 -15.21
N ILE A 217 -18.68 -25.37 -15.60
CA ILE A 217 -20.08 -25.52 -16.02
C ILE A 217 -20.16 -26.33 -17.32
N HIS A 218 -19.25 -26.07 -18.27
CA HIS A 218 -19.19 -26.84 -19.50
C HIS A 218 -18.86 -28.31 -19.22
N GLU A 219 -17.88 -28.58 -18.37
CA GLU A 219 -17.51 -29.93 -17.96
C GLU A 219 -18.66 -30.65 -17.26
N ALA A 220 -19.37 -29.97 -16.35
CA ALA A 220 -20.53 -30.52 -15.65
C ALA A 220 -21.67 -30.87 -16.63
N LYS A 221 -21.90 -30.06 -17.66
CA LYS A 221 -22.87 -30.36 -18.73
C LYS A 221 -22.47 -31.62 -19.51
N SER A 222 -21.19 -31.78 -19.86
CA SER A 222 -20.68 -32.97 -20.54
C SER A 222 -20.83 -34.23 -19.67
N VAL A 223 -20.51 -34.16 -18.38
CA VAL A 223 -20.71 -35.27 -17.43
C VAL A 223 -22.19 -35.63 -17.30
N LYS A 224 -23.08 -34.62 -17.22
CA LYS A 224 -24.53 -34.86 -17.16
C LYS A 224 -25.04 -35.60 -18.40
N ALA A 225 -24.58 -35.21 -19.59
CA ALA A 225 -24.94 -35.89 -20.84
C ALA A 225 -24.46 -37.36 -20.85
N LEU A 226 -23.24 -37.62 -20.38
CA LEU A 226 -22.69 -38.97 -20.29
C LEU A 226 -23.49 -39.86 -19.32
N THR A 227 -23.89 -39.32 -18.16
CA THR A 227 -24.72 -40.04 -17.18
C THR A 227 -26.08 -40.40 -17.76
N ILE A 228 -26.73 -39.48 -18.48
CA ILE A 228 -28.01 -39.75 -19.16
C ILE A 228 -27.83 -40.87 -20.21
N LEU A 229 -26.74 -40.83 -20.98
CA LEU A 229 -26.43 -41.88 -21.95
C LEU A 229 -26.27 -43.24 -21.25
N GLY A 230 -25.52 -43.30 -20.15
CA GLY A 230 -25.36 -44.51 -19.35
C GLY A 230 -26.68 -45.06 -18.81
N ILE A 231 -27.57 -44.19 -18.31
CA ILE A 231 -28.90 -44.58 -17.81
C ILE A 231 -29.76 -45.23 -18.89
N VAL A 232 -29.62 -44.83 -20.16
CA VAL A 232 -30.39 -45.41 -21.27
C VAL A 232 -29.75 -46.70 -21.81
N PHE A 233 -28.42 -46.72 -21.97
CA PHE A 233 -27.73 -47.85 -22.61
C PHE A 233 -27.54 -49.06 -21.69
N ILE A 234 -27.33 -48.87 -20.38
CA ILE A 234 -27.13 -49.99 -19.44
C ILE A 234 -28.36 -50.92 -19.40
N PRO A 235 -29.60 -50.43 -19.29
CA PRO A 235 -30.79 -51.30 -19.31
C PRO A 235 -31.01 -52.00 -20.66
N LEU A 236 -30.78 -51.30 -21.78
CA LEU A 236 -30.92 -51.86 -23.13
C LEU A 236 -29.91 -52.98 -23.41
N THR A 237 -28.68 -52.82 -22.93
CA THR A 237 -27.63 -53.84 -23.05
C THR A 237 -27.90 -55.02 -22.12
N TYR A 238 -28.41 -54.78 -20.90
CA TYR A 238 -28.82 -55.83 -19.99
C TYR A 238 -29.97 -56.67 -20.54
N THR A 239 -31.03 -56.03 -21.06
CA THR A 239 -32.14 -56.76 -21.69
C THR A 239 -31.70 -57.47 -22.95
N ALA A 240 -30.82 -56.87 -23.77
CA ALA A 240 -30.25 -57.55 -24.93
C ALA A 240 -29.45 -58.79 -24.52
N SER A 241 -28.62 -58.69 -23.47
CA SER A 241 -27.90 -59.84 -22.91
C SER A 241 -28.84 -60.91 -22.33
N LEU A 242 -29.92 -60.51 -21.67
CA LEU A 242 -30.88 -61.42 -21.05
C LEU A 242 -31.70 -62.18 -22.10
N PHE A 243 -32.06 -61.51 -23.21
CA PHE A 243 -32.83 -62.07 -24.31
C PHE A 243 -31.99 -62.59 -25.48
N SER A 244 -30.66 -62.45 -25.45
CA SER A 244 -29.70 -63.06 -26.39
C SER A 244 -29.59 -64.60 -26.24
N ILE A 245 -30.56 -65.22 -25.57
CA ILE A 245 -30.73 -66.67 -25.41
C ILE A 245 -31.53 -67.16 -26.64
N PRO A 246 -31.17 -68.29 -27.28
CA PRO A 246 -31.75 -68.68 -28.58
C PRO A 246 -33.25 -68.98 -28.48
N ASP A 247 -33.91 -68.92 -29.64
CA ASP A 247 -35.35 -69.07 -29.96
C ASP A 247 -36.30 -69.33 -28.77
N PRO A 248 -37.35 -68.50 -28.57
CA PRO A 248 -38.04 -67.73 -29.61
C PRO A 248 -37.88 -66.19 -29.51
N HIS A 249 -36.83 -65.69 -28.84
CA HIS A 249 -36.65 -64.24 -28.57
C HIS A 249 -35.66 -63.54 -29.50
N GLY A 250 -35.25 -64.21 -30.59
CA GLY A 250 -34.31 -63.69 -31.57
C GLY A 250 -34.88 -62.52 -32.40
N PRO A 251 -34.00 -61.69 -32.99
CA PRO A 251 -34.42 -60.64 -33.91
C PRO A 251 -35.09 -61.25 -35.16
N GLY A 252 -36.37 -60.92 -35.37
CA GLY A 252 -37.18 -61.44 -36.49
C GLY A 252 -38.17 -62.55 -36.12
N ASP A 253 -38.20 -62.95 -34.85
CA ASP A 253 -39.10 -64.00 -34.34
C ASP A 253 -40.36 -63.40 -33.67
N GLU A 254 -41.42 -64.21 -33.48
CA GLU A 254 -42.75 -63.73 -33.04
C GLU A 254 -42.73 -63.00 -31.68
N LEU A 255 -41.79 -63.33 -30.80
CA LEU A 255 -41.68 -62.75 -29.46
C LEU A 255 -40.61 -61.65 -29.32
N PHE A 256 -40.04 -61.16 -30.43
CA PHE A 256 -39.04 -60.08 -30.39
C PHE A 256 -39.56 -58.79 -29.72
N TRP A 257 -40.87 -58.51 -29.79
CA TRP A 257 -41.48 -57.32 -29.16
C TRP A 257 -41.33 -57.30 -27.62
N VAL A 258 -41.15 -58.46 -26.99
CA VAL A 258 -40.92 -58.59 -25.54
C VAL A 258 -39.67 -57.85 -25.09
N TYR A 259 -38.64 -57.76 -25.95
CA TYR A 259 -37.45 -56.95 -25.70
C TYR A 259 -37.80 -55.48 -25.41
N PHE A 260 -38.62 -54.87 -26.26
CA PHE A 260 -39.06 -53.48 -26.08
C PHE A 260 -40.00 -53.34 -24.90
N ALA A 261 -40.92 -54.31 -24.73
CA ALA A 261 -41.87 -54.33 -23.63
C ALA A 261 -41.20 -54.44 -22.24
N ALA A 262 -40.05 -55.09 -22.14
CA ALA A 262 -39.26 -55.15 -20.92
C ALA A 262 -38.30 -53.95 -20.75
N SER A 263 -37.70 -53.47 -21.84
CA SER A 263 -36.68 -52.42 -21.79
C SER A 263 -37.23 -51.03 -21.45
N PHE A 264 -38.33 -50.61 -22.06
CA PHE A 264 -38.93 -49.29 -21.79
C PHE A 264 -39.35 -49.07 -20.33
N PRO A 265 -40.07 -50.00 -19.65
CA PRO A 265 -40.42 -49.81 -18.25
C PRO A 265 -39.19 -49.85 -17.34
N LEU A 266 -38.16 -50.64 -17.67
CA LEU A 266 -36.92 -50.68 -16.91
C LEU A 266 -36.16 -49.34 -17.00
N ILE A 267 -36.05 -48.76 -18.20
CA ILE A 267 -35.48 -47.41 -18.41
C ILE A 267 -36.31 -46.37 -17.64
N GLY A 268 -37.64 -46.45 -17.73
CA GLY A 268 -38.55 -45.55 -17.01
C GLY A 268 -38.37 -45.60 -15.50
N LEU A 269 -38.21 -46.80 -14.93
CA LEU A 269 -37.98 -47.00 -13.49
C LEU A 269 -36.63 -46.43 -13.05
N ILE A 270 -35.56 -46.63 -13.83
CA ILE A 270 -34.23 -46.11 -13.52
C ILE A 270 -34.20 -44.58 -13.68
N MET A 271 -34.83 -44.04 -14.72
CA MET A 271 -34.98 -42.58 -14.90
C MET A 271 -35.78 -41.95 -13.76
N LEU A 272 -36.88 -42.58 -13.32
CA LEU A 272 -37.66 -42.14 -12.15
C LEU A 272 -36.79 -42.14 -10.87
N GLY A 273 -36.02 -43.20 -10.65
CA GLY A 273 -35.07 -43.29 -9.53
C GLY A 273 -34.00 -42.19 -9.58
N TYR A 274 -33.39 -41.98 -10.74
CA TYR A 274 -32.41 -40.92 -10.95
C TYR A 274 -33.01 -39.52 -10.71
N TYR A 275 -34.18 -39.23 -11.27
CA TYR A 275 -34.81 -37.91 -11.15
C TYR A 275 -35.27 -37.62 -9.72
N THR A 276 -35.73 -38.64 -8.99
CA THR A 276 -36.09 -38.50 -7.56
C THR A 276 -34.85 -38.27 -6.68
N LEU A 277 -33.71 -38.88 -6.99
CA LEU A 277 -32.43 -38.61 -6.32
C LEU A 277 -31.89 -37.21 -6.63
N GLU A 278 -31.97 -36.76 -7.89
CA GLU A 278 -31.55 -35.42 -8.33
C GLU A 278 -32.41 -34.32 -7.66
N LEU A 279 -33.73 -34.50 -7.62
CA LEU A 279 -34.65 -33.61 -6.90
C LEU A 279 -34.36 -33.55 -5.40
N GLY A 280 -33.94 -34.67 -4.79
CA GLY A 280 -33.56 -34.72 -3.38
C GLY A 280 -32.26 -33.95 -3.07
N HIS A 281 -31.34 -33.85 -4.03
CA HIS A 281 -30.08 -33.13 -3.86
C HIS A 281 -30.20 -31.61 -4.05
N ALA A 282 -31.20 -31.14 -4.80
CA ALA A 282 -31.37 -29.72 -5.12
C ALA A 282 -31.58 -28.79 -3.91
N ASN A 283 -31.92 -29.33 -2.73
CA ASN A 283 -32.21 -28.55 -1.52
C ASN A 283 -31.11 -28.62 -0.43
N GLY A 284 -29.93 -29.16 -0.73
CA GLY A 284 -28.76 -29.08 0.17
C GLY A 284 -28.87 -29.77 1.54
N ARG A 285 -29.98 -30.45 1.84
CA ARG A 285 -30.18 -31.28 3.04
C ARG A 285 -30.93 -32.56 2.68
N MET A 286 -30.31 -33.71 2.96
CA MET A 286 -30.92 -35.04 2.79
C MET A 286 -32.07 -35.21 3.79
N HIS A 287 -33.30 -34.91 3.37
CA HIS A 287 -34.52 -35.35 4.05
C HIS A 287 -35.31 -36.25 3.10
N TRP A 288 -35.05 -37.55 3.15
CA TRP A 288 -35.81 -38.52 2.36
C TRP A 288 -37.09 -38.95 3.08
N SER A 289 -38.24 -38.71 2.44
CA SER A 289 -39.51 -39.39 2.69
C SER A 289 -40.25 -39.53 1.37
N PHE A 290 -40.68 -40.74 1.03
CA PHE A 290 -41.39 -41.07 -0.22
C PHE A 290 -42.61 -40.16 -0.47
N ARG A 291 -43.25 -39.70 0.62
CA ARG A 291 -44.40 -38.77 0.55
C ARG A 291 -44.00 -37.37 0.05
N THR A 292 -42.78 -36.92 0.34
CA THR A 292 -42.31 -35.59 -0.04
C THR A 292 -41.93 -35.53 -1.52
N ALA A 293 -41.30 -36.59 -2.04
CA ALA A 293 -40.93 -36.71 -3.45
C ALA A 293 -42.15 -36.75 -4.39
N VAL A 294 -43.19 -37.50 -4.01
CA VAL A 294 -44.46 -37.54 -4.76
C VAL A 294 -45.16 -36.17 -4.75
N ARG A 295 -45.03 -35.40 -3.67
CA ARG A 295 -45.63 -34.06 -3.54
C ARG A 295 -44.93 -33.02 -4.44
N SER A 296 -43.59 -33.03 -4.46
CA SER A 296 -42.80 -32.09 -5.28
C SER A 296 -42.95 -32.31 -6.78
N VAL A 297 -43.12 -33.56 -7.22
CA VAL A 297 -43.40 -33.88 -8.64
C VAL A 297 -44.77 -33.34 -9.04
N ARG A 298 -45.76 -33.43 -8.15
CA ARG A 298 -47.13 -32.94 -8.40
C ARG A 298 -47.24 -31.41 -8.45
N GLU A 299 -46.39 -30.68 -7.71
CA GLU A 299 -46.36 -29.21 -7.73
C GLU A 299 -45.73 -28.63 -9.00
N LYS A 300 -44.75 -29.30 -9.63
CA LYS A 300 -44.10 -28.83 -10.88
C LYS A 300 -44.88 -29.16 -12.16
N LEU A 301 -45.91 -30.00 -12.08
CA LEU A 301 -46.79 -30.38 -13.19
C LEU A 301 -48.06 -29.51 -13.29
N ARG A 302 -48.12 -28.43 -12.50
CA ARG A 302 -49.16 -27.40 -12.52
C ARG A 302 -48.56 -26.08 -12.99
#